data_AF-A0A851UP78-F1
#
_entry.id   AF-A0A851UP78-F1
#
_cell.length_a   1.000
_cell.length_b   1.000
_cell.length_c   1.000
_cell.angle_alpha   90.00
_cell.angle_beta   90.00
_cell.angle_gamma   90.00
#
_symmetry.space_group_name_H-M   'P 1'
#
loop_
_entity.id
_entity.type
_entity.pdbx_description
1 polymer ?
#
loop_
_entity_poly.entity_id
_entity_poly.type
_entity_poly.pdbx_seq_one_letter_code
_entity_poly.pdbx_strand_id
1 'polypeptide(L)'
;MASNTSNPANHLPYFFGNITREDAEEYLMQAGASDGLYLLRQSRNYLGGFALSLAHGRKVHHYTIERELSGSYAIAGGKSHASPAELINYHSGEADGLICLLRKPFNRPPGVEPKTGPFEDLKENLIREYVKQTWNLQGHALEQAIISQKPQLEKLIATTAHEKMPWFHGRISREESEHRILIGSRNNGKFLIRERDGNGSYALCLLNDGKVLHYRIDRDKTGKLSIPDGKRFDTLWQLVEHYSYKPDGLLRVLTIPCPQHGSENGNWAGGGIISRLKSYTFPKAGSKKVPHRLFWTELKILKLLILLSSHLLEALPMDTEVYESPYADPDEIKPKNVTLDRKLLTLEEGELGSGNFGTVKKGFYKMKKGAKPVAVKILKNESNDPAIKDELLREANVMQQLDNPYIVRMIGICEAEAWMLVMEMAELGPLNKFLQKNRHVTEKNITELVHQVSMGMKYLEENNFVHRDLAARNVLLVTQHYAKISDFGLSKALSADENYYKAQSHGKWPVKWYAPECMNFYKFSSKSDVWSFGVLMWEAFSYGQKPYKGMKGGEVAQMIERGERMERPEVCPTEVYSLMKLCWTYNIDDRPGFVAVEMRLRNYYYDISH
;
A
#
# COMPACT_ATOMS: atom_id res chain seq x y z
N MET A 1 9.47 -27.11 -8.17
CA MET A 1 10.51 -27.05 -9.21
C MET A 1 10.48 -25.65 -9.79
N ALA A 2 11.43 -24.79 -9.43
CA ALA A 2 11.47 -23.41 -9.94
C ALA A 2 12.12 -23.42 -11.32
N SER A 3 11.30 -23.36 -12.38
CA SER A 3 11.81 -23.13 -13.73
C SER A 3 12.36 -21.71 -13.80
N ASN A 4 13.66 -21.62 -14.03
CA ASN A 4 14.40 -20.40 -14.35
C ASN A 4 13.84 -19.85 -15.68
N THR A 5 12.75 -19.09 -15.62
CA THR A 5 12.13 -18.46 -16.81
C THR A 5 12.69 -17.05 -16.91
N SER A 6 13.58 -16.83 -17.88
CA SER A 6 14.05 -15.50 -18.24
C SER A 6 12.85 -14.58 -18.50
N ASN A 7 12.84 -13.38 -17.91
CA ASN A 7 11.78 -12.40 -18.15
C ASN A 7 11.58 -12.21 -19.67
N PRO A 8 10.36 -12.38 -20.20
CA PRO A 8 10.12 -12.41 -21.63
C PRO A 8 10.48 -11.11 -22.34
N ALA A 9 10.66 -9.99 -21.62
CA ALA A 9 11.03 -8.70 -22.19
C ALA A 9 12.54 -8.41 -22.19
N ASN A 10 13.39 -9.24 -21.57
CA ASN A 10 14.83 -8.93 -21.41
C ASN A 10 15.58 -8.72 -22.73
N HIS A 11 15.13 -9.39 -23.81
CA HIS A 11 15.72 -9.27 -25.14
C HIS A 11 15.32 -7.97 -25.86
N LEU A 12 14.28 -7.26 -25.40
CA LEU A 12 13.78 -6.04 -26.04
C LEU A 12 14.70 -4.86 -25.70
N PRO A 13 15.22 -4.09 -26.67
CA PRO A 13 16.18 -3.01 -26.42
C PRO A 13 15.59 -1.79 -25.70
N TYR A 14 14.26 -1.64 -25.70
CA TYR A 14 13.52 -0.56 -25.04
C TYR A 14 12.90 -0.98 -23.69
N PHE A 15 13.27 -2.15 -23.17
CA PHE A 15 12.84 -2.62 -21.86
C PHE A 15 13.87 -2.30 -20.76
N PHE A 16 13.48 -1.57 -19.71
CA PHE A 16 14.43 -1.07 -18.70
C PHE A 16 14.45 -1.89 -17.40
N GLY A 17 13.62 -2.92 -17.24
CA GLY A 17 13.48 -3.61 -15.95
C GLY A 17 12.76 -2.77 -14.89
N ASN A 18 13.04 -2.99 -13.61
CA ASN A 18 12.35 -2.38 -12.46
C ASN A 18 12.83 -0.94 -12.13
N ILE A 19 12.85 -0.05 -13.12
CA ILE A 19 13.13 1.39 -12.92
C ILE A 19 11.92 2.13 -12.33
N THR A 20 12.13 3.30 -11.70
CA THR A 20 11.01 4.11 -11.17
C THR A 20 10.23 4.81 -12.27
N ARG A 21 9.07 5.37 -11.91
CA ARG A 21 8.30 6.26 -12.80
C ARG A 21 9.13 7.48 -13.21
N GLU A 22 9.81 8.11 -12.23
CA GLU A 22 10.64 9.30 -12.44
C GLU A 22 11.86 8.99 -13.33
N ASP A 23 12.53 7.84 -13.14
CA ASP A 23 13.62 7.40 -14.02
C ASP A 23 13.13 7.28 -15.48
N ALA A 24 11.93 6.72 -15.69
CA ALA A 24 11.34 6.57 -17.02
C ALA A 24 10.97 7.94 -17.63
N GLU A 25 10.43 8.85 -16.83
CA GLU A 25 10.16 10.22 -17.24
C GLU A 25 11.45 10.94 -17.63
N GLU A 26 12.51 10.84 -16.82
CA GLU A 26 13.81 11.44 -17.09
C GLU A 26 14.39 10.95 -18.42
N TYR A 27 14.35 9.64 -18.68
CA TYR A 27 14.81 9.07 -19.96
C TYR A 27 14.07 9.65 -21.17
N LEU A 28 12.74 9.68 -21.12
CA LEU A 28 11.92 10.18 -22.23
C LEU A 28 12.07 11.69 -22.42
N MET A 29 12.21 12.44 -21.32
CA MET A 29 12.43 13.89 -21.34
C MET A 29 13.81 14.25 -21.90
N GLN A 30 14.88 13.56 -21.48
CA GLN A 30 16.22 13.74 -22.04
C GLN A 30 16.29 13.44 -23.54
N ALA A 31 15.44 12.53 -24.02
CA ALA A 31 15.29 12.19 -25.44
C ALA A 31 14.39 13.17 -26.23
N GLY A 32 13.93 14.25 -25.60
CA GLY A 32 13.13 15.31 -26.22
C GLY A 32 11.61 15.12 -26.15
N ALA A 33 11.11 14.04 -25.52
CA ALA A 33 9.70 13.76 -25.27
C ALA A 33 8.79 13.98 -26.50
N SER A 34 9.25 13.57 -27.68
CA SER A 34 8.47 13.63 -28.92
C SER A 34 7.25 12.73 -28.86
N ASP A 35 6.14 13.17 -29.45
CA ASP A 35 4.89 12.38 -29.48
C ASP A 35 5.11 10.96 -30.03
N GLY A 36 4.63 9.97 -29.28
CA GLY A 36 4.78 8.56 -29.62
C GLY A 36 6.13 7.95 -29.23
N LEU A 37 7.02 8.69 -28.56
CA LEU A 37 8.24 8.14 -27.95
C LEU A 37 7.88 7.32 -26.72
N TYR A 38 8.40 6.10 -26.58
CA TYR A 38 8.01 5.22 -25.48
C TYR A 38 9.15 4.35 -24.96
N LEU A 39 9.01 3.85 -23.73
CA LEU A 39 9.81 2.77 -23.19
C LEU A 39 8.95 1.80 -22.38
N LEU A 40 9.44 0.57 -22.22
CA LEU A 40 8.82 -0.47 -21.41
C LEU A 40 9.61 -0.67 -20.12
N ARG A 41 8.93 -0.85 -19.00
CA ARG A 41 9.54 -1.17 -17.70
C ARG A 41 8.74 -2.25 -16.99
N GLN A 42 9.32 -2.87 -15.97
CA GLN A 42 8.64 -3.86 -15.16
C GLN A 42 7.61 -3.18 -14.25
N SER A 43 6.46 -3.83 -14.03
CA SER A 43 5.52 -3.34 -13.03
C SER A 43 6.07 -3.54 -11.62
N ARG A 44 5.85 -2.55 -10.76
CA ARG A 44 6.32 -2.56 -9.36
C ARG A 44 5.45 -3.38 -8.41
N ASN A 45 4.40 -4.02 -8.93
CA ASN A 45 3.47 -4.85 -8.16
C ASN A 45 3.94 -6.32 -7.98
N TYR A 46 5.06 -6.71 -8.58
CA TYR A 46 5.65 -8.06 -8.50
C TYR A 46 4.77 -9.19 -9.07
N LEU A 47 3.70 -8.85 -9.80
CA LEU A 47 2.79 -9.83 -10.42
C LEU A 47 3.24 -10.27 -11.82
N GLY A 48 4.51 -10.03 -12.17
CA GLY A 48 5.06 -10.35 -13.49
C GLY A 48 4.50 -9.52 -14.65
N GLY A 49 3.82 -8.40 -14.34
CA GLY A 49 3.34 -7.42 -15.33
C GLY A 49 4.39 -6.38 -15.72
N PHE A 50 4.00 -5.47 -16.60
CA PHE A 50 4.85 -4.40 -17.14
C PHE A 50 4.18 -3.03 -16.97
N ALA A 51 4.92 -1.96 -17.27
CA ALA A 51 4.36 -0.63 -17.47
C ALA A 51 4.96 -0.01 -18.73
N LEU A 52 4.08 0.57 -19.55
CA LEU A 52 4.42 1.34 -20.75
C LEU A 52 4.46 2.83 -20.37
N SER A 53 5.58 3.49 -20.65
CA SER A 53 5.72 4.94 -20.48
C SER A 53 5.80 5.59 -21.86
N LEU A 54 4.88 6.50 -22.17
CA LEU A 54 4.61 7.05 -23.50
C LEU A 54 4.57 8.58 -23.46
N ALA A 55 5.39 9.24 -24.27
CA ALA A 55 5.43 10.68 -24.40
C ALA A 55 4.37 11.20 -25.38
N HIS A 56 3.64 12.23 -24.96
CA HIS A 56 2.71 12.99 -25.81
C HIS A 56 2.55 14.41 -25.26
N GLY A 57 2.63 15.43 -26.12
CA GLY A 57 2.46 16.82 -25.72
C GLY A 57 3.49 17.29 -24.67
N ARG A 58 4.73 16.79 -24.76
CA ARG A 58 5.82 17.01 -23.78
C ARG A 58 5.49 16.54 -22.35
N LYS A 59 4.56 15.61 -22.20
CA LYS A 59 4.26 14.91 -20.95
C LYS A 59 4.46 13.41 -21.16
N VAL A 60 4.73 12.69 -20.09
CA VAL A 60 4.82 11.23 -20.10
C VAL A 60 3.57 10.65 -19.46
N HIS A 61 2.97 9.68 -20.13
CA HIS A 61 1.79 8.96 -19.73
C HIS A 61 2.17 7.51 -19.43
N HIS A 62 1.69 6.96 -18.31
CA HIS A 62 2.04 5.62 -17.88
C HIS A 62 0.82 4.70 -17.91
N TYR A 63 1.00 3.51 -18.46
CA TYR A 63 -0.04 2.50 -18.61
C TYR A 63 0.44 1.19 -17.99
N THR A 64 -0.32 0.66 -17.03
CA THR A 64 -0.04 -0.65 -16.46
C THR A 64 -0.46 -1.75 -17.43
N ILE A 65 0.45 -2.69 -17.68
CA ILE A 65 0.22 -3.90 -18.45
C ILE A 65 0.13 -5.05 -17.45
N GLU A 66 -1.05 -5.63 -17.33
CA GLU A 66 -1.35 -6.72 -16.41
C GLU A 66 -1.06 -8.06 -17.09
N ARG A 67 -0.58 -9.04 -16.31
CA ARG A 67 -0.43 -10.42 -16.75
C ARG A 67 -1.66 -11.19 -16.32
N GLU A 68 -2.36 -11.78 -17.28
CA GLU A 68 -3.58 -12.57 -17.06
C GLU A 68 -3.25 -14.00 -16.59
N LEU A 69 -4.25 -14.72 -16.07
CA LEU A 69 -4.10 -16.11 -15.60
C LEU A 69 -3.68 -17.06 -16.73
N SER A 70 -4.13 -16.80 -17.96
CA SER A 70 -3.70 -17.48 -19.19
C SER A 70 -2.22 -17.27 -19.51
N GLY A 71 -1.58 -16.28 -18.89
CA GLY A 71 -0.20 -15.87 -19.17
C GLY A 71 -0.07 -14.78 -20.24
N SER A 72 -1.18 -14.37 -20.87
CA SER A 72 -1.26 -13.21 -21.76
C SER A 72 -1.13 -11.88 -21.02
N TYR A 73 -0.98 -10.80 -21.79
CA TYR A 73 -0.74 -9.43 -21.31
C TYR A 73 -1.75 -8.46 -21.91
N ALA A 74 -2.31 -7.58 -21.09
CA ALA A 74 -3.27 -6.57 -21.54
C ALA A 74 -3.06 -5.24 -20.79
N ILE A 75 -3.31 -4.12 -21.49
CA ILE A 75 -3.59 -2.84 -20.81
C ILE A 75 -5.05 -2.89 -20.36
N ALA A 76 -5.31 -2.36 -19.17
CA ALA A 76 -6.56 -2.56 -18.49
C ALA A 76 -7.80 -2.13 -19.32
N GLY A 77 -8.62 -3.09 -19.75
CA GLY A 77 -9.80 -2.88 -20.61
C GLY A 77 -9.54 -2.97 -22.12
N GLY A 78 -8.30 -3.23 -22.53
CA GLY A 78 -7.90 -3.47 -23.92
C GLY A 78 -7.79 -4.95 -24.28
N LYS A 79 -7.28 -5.23 -25.49
CA LYS A 79 -7.08 -6.61 -25.97
C LYS A 79 -5.94 -7.34 -25.24
N SER A 80 -6.09 -8.65 -25.12
CA SER A 80 -5.06 -9.55 -24.57
C SER A 80 -4.07 -9.97 -25.67
N HIS A 81 -2.79 -9.99 -25.33
CA HIS A 81 -1.68 -10.30 -26.24
C HIS A 81 -0.79 -11.41 -25.65
N ALA A 82 -0.16 -12.25 -26.48
CA ALA A 82 0.64 -13.36 -25.96
C ALA A 82 1.97 -12.92 -25.34
N SER A 83 2.50 -11.76 -25.74
CA SER A 83 3.75 -11.22 -25.21
C SER A 83 3.75 -9.69 -25.12
N PRO A 84 4.63 -9.09 -24.30
CA PRO A 84 4.81 -7.63 -24.27
C PRO A 84 5.26 -7.07 -25.62
N ALA A 85 6.03 -7.84 -26.41
CA ALA A 85 6.46 -7.44 -27.74
C ALA A 85 5.28 -7.31 -28.70
N GLU A 86 4.36 -8.28 -28.68
CA GLU A 86 3.14 -8.24 -29.49
C GLU A 86 2.21 -7.10 -29.09
N LEU A 87 2.06 -6.85 -27.78
CA LEU A 87 1.27 -5.73 -27.27
C LEU A 87 1.81 -4.39 -27.80
N ILE A 88 3.12 -4.18 -27.76
CA ILE A 88 3.77 -2.97 -28.30
C ILE A 88 3.57 -2.86 -29.82
N ASN A 89 3.68 -3.99 -30.55
CA ASN A 89 3.47 -4.00 -31.99
C ASN A 89 2.02 -3.62 -32.35
N TYR A 90 1.04 -4.18 -31.64
CA TYR A 90 -0.37 -3.83 -31.79
C TYR A 90 -0.61 -2.33 -31.57
N HIS A 91 -0.10 -1.79 -30.46
CA HIS A 91 -0.27 -0.37 -30.13
C HIS A 91 0.53 0.62 -31.00
N SER A 92 1.41 0.10 -31.88
CA SER A 92 2.03 0.91 -32.94
C SER A 92 1.08 1.15 -34.13
N GLY A 93 0.10 0.26 -34.33
CA GLY A 93 -0.93 0.38 -35.37
C GLY A 93 -2.27 0.91 -34.88
N GLU A 94 -2.67 0.57 -33.65
CA GLU A 94 -3.98 0.92 -33.08
C GLU A 94 -3.83 1.46 -31.65
N ALA A 95 -4.39 2.65 -31.36
CA ALA A 95 -4.16 3.27 -30.05
C ALA A 95 -4.89 2.50 -28.92
N ASP A 96 -6.10 2.03 -29.18
CA ASP A 96 -6.91 1.19 -28.28
C ASP A 96 -6.87 1.67 -26.80
N GLY A 97 -7.19 2.94 -26.59
CA GLY A 97 -7.19 3.58 -25.26
C GLY A 97 -5.90 4.30 -24.86
N LEU A 98 -4.80 4.16 -25.63
CA LEU A 98 -3.60 4.98 -25.45
C LEU A 98 -3.82 6.42 -25.94
N ILE A 99 -3.07 7.37 -25.36
CA ILE A 99 -3.15 8.79 -25.72
C ILE A 99 -2.72 9.05 -27.17
N CYS A 100 -1.78 8.25 -27.70
CA CYS A 100 -1.35 8.27 -29.09
C CYS A 100 -0.74 6.91 -29.48
N LEU A 101 -0.50 6.71 -30.78
CA LEU A 101 0.18 5.50 -31.28
C LEU A 101 1.63 5.46 -30.82
N LEU A 102 2.15 4.25 -30.61
CA LEU A 102 3.57 4.03 -30.38
C LEU A 102 4.33 4.25 -31.69
N ARG A 103 5.27 5.21 -31.69
CA ARG A 103 6.00 5.62 -32.90
C ARG A 103 7.48 5.28 -32.83
N LYS A 104 8.12 5.58 -31.71
CA LYS A 104 9.57 5.45 -31.57
C LYS A 104 9.92 4.83 -30.23
N PRO A 105 10.57 3.65 -30.19
CA PRO A 105 11.11 3.14 -28.94
C PRO A 105 12.30 4.01 -28.49
N PHE A 106 12.35 4.34 -27.22
CA PHE A 106 13.53 4.79 -26.54
C PHE A 106 14.33 3.57 -26.09
N ASN A 107 15.39 3.25 -26.84
CA ASN A 107 16.25 2.12 -26.53
C ASN A 107 17.18 2.47 -25.35
N ARG A 108 17.52 1.46 -24.54
CA ARG A 108 18.50 1.59 -23.46
C ARG A 108 19.80 2.21 -23.99
N PRO A 109 20.36 3.22 -23.30
CA PRO A 109 21.67 3.75 -23.64
C PRO A 109 22.76 2.66 -23.59
N PRO A 110 23.87 2.82 -24.32
CA PRO A 110 24.98 1.86 -24.29
C PRO A 110 25.45 1.56 -22.86
N GLY A 111 25.59 0.28 -22.53
CA GLY A 111 26.03 -0.18 -21.21
C GLY A 111 24.96 -0.22 -20.12
N VAL A 112 23.73 0.26 -20.40
CA VAL A 112 22.59 0.12 -19.48
C VAL A 112 21.91 -1.24 -19.73
N GLU A 113 21.94 -2.09 -18.72
CA GLU A 113 21.23 -3.37 -18.74
C GLU A 113 19.82 -3.21 -18.16
N PRO A 114 18.85 -4.09 -18.51
CA PRO A 114 17.57 -4.13 -17.82
C PRO A 114 17.81 -4.32 -16.32
N LYS A 115 17.17 -3.50 -15.49
CA LYS A 115 17.18 -3.65 -14.02
C LYS A 115 16.34 -4.86 -13.61
N THR A 116 16.84 -6.04 -13.92
CA THR A 116 16.25 -7.34 -13.63
C THR A 116 17.34 -8.21 -13.04
N GLY A 117 17.14 -8.80 -11.86
CA GLY A 117 18.17 -9.64 -11.27
C GLY A 117 17.85 -10.16 -9.88
N PRO A 118 18.76 -10.98 -9.30
CA PRO A 118 18.56 -11.66 -8.02
C PRO A 118 18.29 -10.73 -6.83
N PHE A 119 18.67 -9.47 -6.96
CA PHE A 119 18.47 -8.44 -5.93
C PHE A 119 16.98 -8.09 -5.75
N GLU A 120 16.18 -8.13 -6.83
CA GLU A 120 14.73 -7.85 -6.75
C GLU A 120 13.98 -9.00 -6.06
N ASP A 121 14.33 -10.25 -6.36
CA ASP A 121 13.76 -11.43 -5.68
C ASP A 121 14.15 -11.50 -4.20
N LEU A 122 15.36 -11.03 -3.86
CA LEU A 122 15.82 -10.91 -2.49
C LEU A 122 15.02 -9.83 -1.73
N LYS A 123 14.71 -8.72 -2.38
CA LYS A 123 14.00 -7.57 -1.78
C LYS A 123 12.65 -7.96 -1.19
N GLU A 124 11.87 -8.79 -1.90
CA GLU A 124 10.57 -9.26 -1.39
C GLU A 124 10.72 -10.11 -0.11
N ASN A 125 11.67 -11.05 -0.12
CA ASN A 125 11.93 -11.89 1.04
C ASN A 125 12.42 -11.06 2.25
N LEU A 126 13.23 -10.03 2.00
CA LEU A 126 13.68 -9.12 3.05
C LEU A 126 12.55 -8.32 3.66
N ILE A 127 11.65 -7.76 2.85
CA ILE A 127 10.46 -7.05 3.35
C ILE A 127 9.63 -7.99 4.23
N ARG A 128 9.37 -9.20 3.74
CA ARG A 128 8.54 -10.18 4.46
C ARG A 128 9.15 -10.56 5.81
N GLU A 129 10.44 -10.86 5.86
CA GLU A 129 11.13 -11.19 7.11
C GLU A 129 11.27 -9.97 8.03
N TYR A 130 11.46 -8.77 7.47
CA TYR A 130 11.46 -7.51 8.23
C TYR A 130 10.15 -7.32 8.98
N VAL A 131 9.02 -7.48 8.29
CA VAL A 131 7.71 -7.30 8.91
C VAL A 131 7.46 -8.36 9.99
N LYS A 132 7.76 -9.63 9.70
CA LYS A 132 7.63 -10.73 10.68
C LYS A 132 8.43 -10.47 11.94
N GLN A 133 9.68 -10.03 11.83
CA GLN A 133 10.54 -9.87 13.01
C GLN A 133 10.25 -8.59 13.78
N THR A 134 9.89 -7.51 13.08
CA THR A 134 9.68 -6.19 13.70
C THR A 134 8.36 -6.15 14.48
N TRP A 135 7.30 -6.72 13.90
CA TRP A 135 5.94 -6.69 14.45
C TRP A 135 5.36 -8.06 14.82
N ASN A 136 6.11 -9.16 14.66
CA ASN A 136 5.64 -10.52 14.93
C ASN A 136 4.38 -10.93 14.14
N LEU A 137 4.14 -10.30 12.98
CA LEU A 137 2.96 -10.56 12.18
C LEU A 137 3.05 -11.88 11.41
N GLN A 138 1.91 -12.55 11.27
CA GLN A 138 1.76 -13.80 10.52
C GLN A 138 0.46 -13.83 9.71
N GLY A 139 0.34 -14.82 8.82
CA GLY A 139 -0.87 -15.08 8.04
C GLY A 139 -1.39 -13.84 7.29
N HIS A 140 -2.70 -13.62 7.36
CA HIS A 140 -3.35 -12.54 6.64
C HIS A 140 -2.88 -11.14 7.10
N ALA A 141 -2.63 -10.92 8.40
CA ALA A 141 -2.16 -9.65 8.91
C ALA A 141 -0.77 -9.27 8.32
N LEU A 142 0.12 -10.25 8.17
CA LEU A 142 1.39 -10.06 7.49
C LEU A 142 1.21 -9.66 6.02
N GLU A 143 0.35 -10.36 5.26
CA GLU A 143 0.12 -10.03 3.84
C GLU A 143 -0.46 -8.64 3.67
N GLN A 144 -1.45 -8.26 4.49
CA GLN A 144 -2.07 -6.94 4.45
C GLN A 144 -1.05 -5.83 4.75
N ALA A 145 -0.13 -6.05 5.70
CA ALA A 145 0.91 -5.10 6.05
C ALA A 145 1.87 -4.90 4.87
N ILE A 146 2.34 -5.99 4.26
CA ILE A 146 3.21 -5.94 3.10
C ILE A 146 2.51 -5.25 1.93
N ILE A 147 1.26 -5.58 1.65
CA ILE A 147 0.50 -4.99 0.53
C ILE A 147 0.33 -3.47 0.73
N SER A 148 -0.11 -3.03 1.91
CA SER A 148 -0.37 -1.60 2.11
C SER A 148 0.92 -0.79 2.21
N GLN A 149 1.95 -1.32 2.87
CA GLN A 149 3.13 -0.54 3.26
C GLN A 149 4.37 -0.87 2.44
N LYS A 150 4.23 -1.59 1.31
CA LYS A 150 5.37 -1.99 0.48
C LYS A 150 6.34 -0.84 0.20
N PRO A 151 5.90 0.34 -0.29
CA PRO A 151 6.84 1.41 -0.61
C PRO A 151 7.63 1.93 0.61
N GLN A 152 6.99 2.05 1.77
CA GLN A 152 7.63 2.46 3.02
C GLN A 152 8.59 1.40 3.53
N LEU A 153 8.20 0.12 3.46
CA LEU A 153 9.02 -1.01 3.86
C LEU A 153 10.27 -1.10 2.97
N GLU A 154 10.16 -0.85 1.66
CA GLU A 154 11.31 -0.75 0.76
C GLU A 154 12.31 0.32 1.20
N LYS A 155 11.81 1.50 1.56
CA LYS A 155 12.65 2.60 2.08
C LYS A 155 13.32 2.23 3.41
N LEU A 156 12.61 1.50 4.27
CA LEU A 156 13.09 1.12 5.59
C LEU A 156 14.16 0.01 5.53
N ILE A 157 13.99 -0.99 4.67
CA ILE A 157 15.04 -1.99 4.43
C ILE A 157 16.27 -1.36 3.76
N ALA A 158 16.08 -0.40 2.85
CA ALA A 158 17.19 0.25 2.16
C ALA A 158 18.10 1.01 3.13
N THR A 159 17.57 1.53 4.24
CA THR A 159 18.34 2.27 5.27
C THR A 159 18.97 1.36 6.30
N THR A 160 18.35 0.22 6.64
CA THR A 160 18.76 -0.62 7.78
C THR A 160 19.44 -1.94 7.40
N ALA A 161 19.25 -2.44 6.17
CA ALA A 161 19.58 -3.83 5.85
C ALA A 161 20.99 -4.06 5.29
N HIS A 162 21.73 -3.00 4.91
CA HIS A 162 23.02 -3.15 4.22
C HIS A 162 24.05 -3.96 5.00
N GLU A 163 24.11 -3.84 6.34
CA GLU A 163 25.03 -4.60 7.20
C GLU A 163 24.81 -6.13 7.14
N LYS A 164 23.62 -6.56 6.72
CA LYS A 164 23.22 -7.97 6.67
C LYS A 164 23.20 -8.51 5.25
N MET A 165 23.54 -7.68 4.28
CA MET A 165 23.54 -8.11 2.90
C MET A 165 24.70 -9.05 2.60
N PRO A 166 24.49 -10.06 1.74
CA PRO A 166 25.53 -11.02 1.39
C PRO A 166 26.73 -10.32 0.77
N TRP A 167 26.51 -9.22 0.05
CA TRP A 167 27.57 -8.41 -0.55
C TRP A 167 28.31 -7.52 0.45
N PHE A 168 27.85 -7.31 1.69
CA PHE A 168 28.53 -6.48 2.67
C PHE A 168 29.38 -7.33 3.61
N HIS A 169 30.68 -7.09 3.67
CA HIS A 169 31.64 -7.94 4.40
C HIS A 169 32.19 -7.27 5.66
N GLY A 170 31.66 -6.12 6.06
CA GLY A 170 32.14 -5.37 7.22
C GLY A 170 33.62 -4.99 7.10
N ARG A 171 34.35 -5.06 8.20
CA ARG A 171 35.77 -4.67 8.30
C ARG A 171 36.70 -5.80 7.90
N ILE A 172 36.91 -5.96 6.59
CA ILE A 172 37.97 -6.82 6.04
C ILE A 172 39.05 -5.99 5.34
N SER A 173 40.28 -6.52 5.27
CA SER A 173 41.38 -5.84 4.58
C SER A 173 41.17 -5.83 3.06
N ARG A 174 41.99 -5.04 2.36
CA ARG A 174 41.96 -5.01 0.89
C ARG A 174 42.36 -6.38 0.32
N GLU A 175 43.42 -6.95 0.87
CA GLU A 175 44.00 -8.23 0.45
C GLU A 175 43.01 -9.38 0.69
N GLU A 176 42.35 -9.37 1.84
CA GLU A 176 41.29 -10.34 2.16
C GLU A 176 40.08 -10.21 1.21
N SER A 177 39.72 -8.98 0.83
CA SER A 177 38.64 -8.78 -0.15
C SER A 177 39.00 -9.28 -1.56
N GLU A 178 40.25 -9.08 -1.99
CA GLU A 178 40.75 -9.59 -3.26
C GLU A 178 40.73 -11.12 -3.26
N HIS A 179 41.23 -11.74 -2.19
CA HIS A 179 41.22 -13.19 -2.01
C HIS A 179 39.81 -13.77 -2.11
N ARG A 180 38.85 -13.23 -1.36
CA ARG A 180 37.44 -13.71 -1.37
C ARG A 180 36.78 -13.61 -2.74
N ILE A 181 36.99 -12.51 -3.46
CA ILE A 181 36.42 -12.36 -4.81
C ILE A 181 37.01 -13.40 -5.76
N LEU A 182 38.31 -13.70 -5.65
CA LEU A 182 39.01 -14.62 -6.53
C LEU A 182 38.76 -16.10 -6.24
N ILE A 183 38.24 -16.44 -5.05
CA ILE A 183 37.83 -17.80 -4.67
C ILE A 183 36.56 -18.23 -5.44
N GLY A 184 36.58 -19.46 -5.96
CA GLY A 184 35.42 -20.08 -6.63
C GLY A 184 35.20 -19.54 -8.05
N SER A 185 33.93 -19.35 -8.42
CA SER A 185 33.56 -18.89 -9.76
C SER A 185 33.99 -17.43 -10.00
N ARG A 186 34.68 -17.20 -11.12
CA ARG A 186 35.25 -15.89 -11.52
C ARG A 186 34.32 -15.14 -12.47
N ASN A 187 33.04 -15.07 -12.10
CA ASN A 187 32.03 -14.44 -12.92
C ASN A 187 32.29 -12.92 -12.97
N ASN A 188 32.33 -12.39 -14.19
CA ASN A 188 32.43 -10.95 -14.38
C ASN A 188 31.28 -10.22 -13.68
N GLY A 189 31.60 -9.16 -12.95
CA GLY A 189 30.67 -8.40 -12.12
C GLY A 189 30.51 -8.93 -10.70
N LYS A 190 31.18 -10.03 -10.32
CA LYS A 190 31.21 -10.52 -8.94
C LYS A 190 31.77 -9.44 -8.02
N PHE A 191 31.07 -9.14 -6.93
CA PHE A 191 31.42 -7.97 -6.11
C PHE A 191 31.21 -8.18 -4.61
N LEU A 192 31.86 -7.33 -3.81
CA LEU A 192 31.55 -7.13 -2.39
C LEU A 192 31.83 -5.67 -1.99
N ILE A 193 31.22 -5.24 -0.89
CA ILE A 193 31.49 -3.96 -0.23
C ILE A 193 32.07 -4.23 1.15
N ARG A 194 33.12 -3.50 1.51
CA ARG A 194 33.77 -3.55 2.83
C ARG A 194 33.91 -2.15 3.43
N GLU A 195 33.93 -2.08 4.75
CA GLU A 195 34.30 -0.86 5.49
C GLU A 195 35.80 -0.59 5.32
N ARG A 196 36.15 0.67 5.07
CA ARG A 196 37.54 1.14 5.06
C ARG A 196 37.92 1.76 6.40
N ASP A 197 36.99 2.47 7.02
CA ASP A 197 37.16 3.11 8.33
C ASP A 197 35.82 3.20 9.09
N GLY A 198 35.88 3.67 10.33
CA GLY A 198 34.70 3.87 11.18
C GLY A 198 33.90 5.14 10.88
N ASN A 199 34.31 5.95 9.89
CA ASN A 199 33.70 7.24 9.58
C ASN A 199 32.77 7.18 8.35
N GLY A 200 32.34 5.99 7.95
CA GLY A 200 31.42 5.80 6.83
C GLY A 200 32.10 5.86 5.46
N SER A 201 33.40 5.53 5.37
CA SER A 201 34.07 5.23 4.10
C SER A 201 34.08 3.72 3.82
N TYR A 202 33.80 3.35 2.58
CA TYR A 202 33.70 1.97 2.12
C TYR A 202 34.53 1.73 0.84
N ALA A 203 34.76 0.47 0.50
CA ALA A 203 35.33 0.06 -0.77
C ALA A 203 34.42 -0.96 -1.46
N LEU A 204 34.01 -0.66 -2.69
CA LEU A 204 33.40 -1.60 -3.61
C LEU A 204 34.49 -2.34 -4.36
N CYS A 205 34.55 -3.66 -4.19
CA CYS A 205 35.51 -4.53 -4.84
C CYS A 205 34.78 -5.30 -5.94
N LEU A 206 35.23 -5.19 -7.19
CA LEU A 206 34.52 -5.66 -8.39
C LEU A 206 35.45 -6.51 -9.28
N LEU A 207 35.02 -7.72 -9.63
CA LEU A 207 35.74 -8.59 -10.56
C LEU A 207 35.44 -8.21 -12.02
N ASN A 208 36.50 -7.91 -12.77
CA ASN A 208 36.44 -7.74 -14.22
C ASN A 208 37.64 -8.42 -14.89
N ASP A 209 37.36 -9.37 -15.77
CA ASP A 209 38.32 -10.10 -16.61
C ASP A 209 39.48 -10.66 -15.79
N GLY A 210 39.13 -11.31 -14.67
CA GLY A 210 40.08 -11.92 -13.74
C GLY A 210 40.81 -10.96 -12.81
N LYS A 211 40.59 -9.64 -12.92
CA LYS A 211 41.19 -8.62 -12.04
C LYS A 211 40.17 -8.03 -11.07
N VAL A 212 40.59 -7.78 -9.84
CA VAL A 212 39.76 -7.11 -8.83
C VAL A 212 40.00 -5.61 -8.88
N LEU A 213 38.96 -4.85 -9.15
CA LEU A 213 38.93 -3.39 -9.15
C LEU A 213 38.42 -2.90 -7.79
N HIS A 214 39.03 -1.84 -7.25
CA HIS A 214 38.64 -1.26 -5.96
C HIS A 214 38.17 0.19 -6.15
N TYR A 215 36.87 0.39 -6.04
CA TYR A 215 36.23 1.69 -6.06
C TYR A 215 36.04 2.19 -4.64
N ARG A 216 36.52 3.40 -4.37
CA ARG A 216 36.29 4.07 -3.09
C ARG A 216 34.84 4.55 -3.05
N ILE A 217 34.17 4.39 -1.92
CA ILE A 217 32.85 4.98 -1.66
C ILE A 217 33.01 5.86 -0.43
N ASP A 218 32.82 7.16 -0.60
CA ASP A 218 32.96 8.12 0.49
C ASP A 218 31.61 8.78 0.79
N ARG A 219 31.45 9.15 2.06
CA ARG A 219 30.33 9.93 2.54
C ARG A 219 30.66 11.43 2.42
N ASP A 220 29.81 12.17 1.75
CA ASP A 220 29.95 13.63 1.63
C ASP A 220 29.43 14.35 2.89
N LYS A 221 29.59 15.68 2.92
CA LYS A 221 29.15 16.53 4.04
C LYS A 221 27.63 16.50 4.27
N THR A 222 26.85 16.08 3.27
CA THR A 222 25.39 15.93 3.36
C THR A 222 24.97 14.55 3.84
N GLY A 223 25.93 13.65 4.09
CA GLY A 223 25.68 12.27 4.52
C GLY A 223 25.47 11.29 3.37
N LYS A 224 25.54 11.73 2.10
CA LYS A 224 25.33 10.89 0.92
C LYS A 224 26.61 10.14 0.55
N LEU A 225 26.44 8.91 0.07
CA LEU A 225 27.49 8.00 -0.38
C LEU A 225 27.66 8.09 -1.89
N SER A 226 28.91 8.09 -2.37
CA SER A 226 29.21 8.08 -3.81
C SER A 226 30.59 7.49 -4.09
N ILE A 227 30.79 6.95 -5.29
CA ILE A 227 32.13 6.76 -5.86
C ILE A 227 32.66 8.11 -6.37
N PRO A 228 33.98 8.27 -6.59
CA PRO A 228 34.53 9.50 -7.17
C PRO A 228 33.78 9.90 -8.45
N ASP A 229 33.33 11.15 -8.50
CA ASP A 229 32.57 11.76 -9.61
C ASP A 229 31.26 11.04 -10.00
N GLY A 230 30.79 10.11 -9.17
CA GLY A 230 29.59 9.32 -9.41
C GLY A 230 28.31 9.93 -8.82
N LYS A 231 27.19 9.27 -9.09
CA LYS A 231 25.89 9.59 -8.49
C LYS A 231 25.95 9.46 -6.96
N ARG A 232 25.18 10.32 -6.27
CA ARG A 232 25.08 10.35 -4.80
C ARG A 232 23.85 9.57 -4.33
N PHE A 233 24.03 8.76 -3.30
CA PHE A 233 23.01 7.86 -2.74
C PHE A 233 22.87 8.08 -1.23
N ASP A 234 21.70 7.84 -0.66
CA ASP A 234 21.53 7.94 0.80
C ASP A 234 22.03 6.68 1.52
N THR A 235 22.03 5.53 0.84
CA THR A 235 22.39 4.25 1.45
C THR A 235 23.24 3.37 0.53
N LEU A 236 24.02 2.45 1.12
CA LEU A 236 24.76 1.44 0.35
C LEU A 236 23.85 0.53 -0.47
N TRP A 237 22.61 0.30 0.00
CA TRP A 237 21.61 -0.45 -0.74
C TRP A 237 21.28 0.22 -2.08
N GLN A 238 20.93 1.51 -2.05
CA GLN A 238 20.62 2.28 -3.27
C GLN A 238 21.81 2.33 -4.23
N LEU A 239 23.03 2.41 -3.68
CA LEU A 239 24.27 2.39 -4.46
C LEU A 239 24.44 1.05 -5.20
N VAL A 240 24.30 -0.08 -4.49
CA VAL A 240 24.40 -1.42 -5.09
C VAL A 240 23.29 -1.63 -6.12
N GLU A 241 22.07 -1.22 -5.79
CA GLU A 241 20.92 -1.28 -6.69
C GLU A 241 21.19 -0.52 -7.99
N HIS A 242 21.70 0.71 -7.92
CA HIS A 242 22.07 1.51 -9.10
C HIS A 242 23.15 0.83 -9.95
N TYR A 243 24.27 0.46 -9.30
CA TYR A 243 25.41 -0.09 -10.02
C TYR A 243 25.19 -1.52 -10.55
N SER A 244 24.12 -2.20 -10.14
CA SER A 244 23.73 -3.50 -10.68
C SER A 244 23.19 -3.46 -12.12
N TYR A 245 22.79 -2.28 -12.62
CA TYR A 245 22.24 -2.14 -13.97
C TYR A 245 22.79 -0.93 -14.74
N LYS A 246 23.32 0.09 -14.04
CA LYS A 246 24.04 1.22 -14.63
C LYS A 246 25.50 1.21 -14.19
N PRO A 247 26.49 1.09 -15.09
CA PRO A 247 27.89 1.09 -14.70
C PRO A 247 28.35 2.46 -14.19
N ASP A 248 27.92 3.58 -14.78
CA ASP A 248 28.14 4.97 -14.33
C ASP A 248 29.48 5.23 -13.61
N GLY A 249 30.61 5.04 -14.31
CA GLY A 249 31.96 5.21 -13.76
C GLY A 249 32.62 3.91 -13.28
N LEU A 250 31.85 2.83 -13.11
CA LEU A 250 32.36 1.47 -13.01
C LEU A 250 32.70 0.92 -14.40
N LEU A 251 33.63 -0.04 -14.45
CA LEU A 251 34.00 -0.71 -15.69
C LEU A 251 32.88 -1.64 -16.21
N ARG A 252 32.06 -2.15 -15.30
CA ARG A 252 30.86 -2.95 -15.61
C ARG A 252 29.87 -2.90 -14.45
N VAL A 253 28.66 -3.38 -14.72
CA VAL A 253 27.63 -3.55 -13.71
C VAL A 253 27.97 -4.62 -12.67
N LEU A 254 27.42 -4.47 -11.48
CA LEU A 254 27.47 -5.47 -10.40
C LEU A 254 26.53 -6.63 -10.74
N THR A 255 26.99 -7.87 -10.55
CA THR A 255 26.20 -9.06 -10.87
C THR A 255 25.92 -9.92 -9.64
N ILE A 256 26.88 -10.76 -9.25
CA ILE A 256 26.70 -11.75 -8.19
C ILE A 256 27.44 -11.30 -6.92
N PRO A 257 26.79 -11.24 -5.75
CA PRO A 257 27.47 -10.94 -4.51
C PRO A 257 28.48 -12.04 -4.16
N CYS A 258 29.67 -11.64 -3.70
CA CYS A 258 30.62 -12.57 -3.11
C CYS A 258 30.02 -13.14 -1.81
N PRO A 259 30.09 -14.47 -1.56
CA PRO A 259 29.64 -15.03 -0.31
C PRO A 259 30.56 -14.63 0.86
N GLN A 260 29.98 -14.43 2.05
CA GLN A 260 30.75 -14.27 3.30
C GLN A 260 31.33 -15.63 3.76
N HIS A 261 32.49 -15.60 4.41
CA HIS A 261 33.17 -16.79 4.93
C HIS A 261 32.27 -17.53 5.95
N GLY A 262 32.12 -18.86 5.81
CA GLY A 262 31.24 -19.71 6.63
C GLY A 262 29.95 -20.18 5.96
N SER A 263 29.79 -19.97 4.64
CA SER A 263 28.57 -20.28 3.87
C SER A 263 28.75 -21.40 2.82
N GLU A 264 29.73 -22.30 2.98
CA GLU A 264 30.12 -23.24 1.91
C GLU A 264 29.16 -24.40 1.62
N ASN A 265 27.96 -24.48 2.22
CA ASN A 265 27.02 -25.59 1.95
C ASN A 265 25.57 -25.16 1.64
N GLY A 266 25.37 -24.07 0.90
CA GLY A 266 24.04 -23.68 0.42
C GLY A 266 24.02 -23.41 -1.08
N ASN A 267 23.35 -24.26 -1.86
CA ASN A 267 23.00 -23.97 -3.24
C ASN A 267 22.30 -22.59 -3.30
N TRP A 268 22.88 -21.64 -4.04
CA TRP A 268 22.39 -20.26 -4.18
C TRP A 268 21.12 -20.14 -5.07
N ALA A 269 20.36 -21.23 -5.20
CA ALA A 269 19.02 -21.22 -5.74
C ALA A 269 18.03 -20.90 -4.61
N GLY A 270 17.80 -19.61 -4.31
CA GLY A 270 16.71 -19.08 -3.47
C GLY A 270 16.68 -19.47 -1.98
N GLY A 271 17.03 -20.70 -1.59
CA GLY A 271 16.80 -21.26 -0.26
C GLY A 271 17.89 -20.95 0.79
N GLY A 272 19.14 -20.76 0.37
CA GLY A 272 20.27 -20.53 1.31
C GLY A 272 20.30 -19.15 1.97
N ILE A 273 19.74 -18.13 1.31
CA ILE A 273 19.67 -16.76 1.87
C ILE A 273 18.54 -16.67 2.91
N ILE A 274 17.44 -17.40 2.68
CA ILE A 274 16.24 -17.40 3.51
C ILE A 274 16.52 -18.00 4.90
N SER A 275 17.34 -19.05 4.99
CA SER A 275 17.68 -19.67 6.29
C SER A 275 18.46 -18.72 7.21
N ARG A 276 19.30 -17.85 6.64
CA ARG A 276 20.10 -16.88 7.40
C ARG A 276 19.28 -15.67 7.86
N LEU A 277 18.32 -15.24 7.05
CA LEU A 277 17.39 -14.16 7.39
C LEU A 277 16.52 -14.50 8.61
N LYS A 278 16.08 -15.76 8.73
CA LYS A 278 15.29 -16.25 9.88
C LYS A 278 16.01 -16.20 11.22
N SER A 279 17.35 -16.21 11.23
CA SER A 279 18.16 -16.20 12.47
C SER A 279 18.47 -14.80 13.02
N TYR A 280 18.02 -13.73 12.35
CA TYR A 280 18.35 -12.36 12.72
C TYR A 280 17.19 -11.62 13.41
N THR A 281 17.49 -10.48 14.04
CA THR A 281 16.54 -9.58 14.68
C THR A 281 16.80 -8.17 14.14
N PHE A 282 15.86 -7.60 13.39
CA PHE A 282 16.02 -6.23 12.89
C PHE A 282 16.03 -5.22 14.05
N PRO A 283 16.90 -4.19 14.00
CA PRO A 283 16.84 -3.10 14.96
C PRO A 283 15.51 -2.35 14.82
N LYS A 284 14.73 -2.26 15.90
CA LYS A 284 13.52 -1.42 15.93
C LYS A 284 13.91 0.04 15.72
N ALA A 285 13.30 0.70 14.74
CA ALA A 285 13.41 2.15 14.63
C ALA A 285 12.86 2.77 15.92
N GLY A 286 13.71 3.47 16.68
CA GLY A 286 13.28 4.30 17.81
C GLY A 286 13.24 3.68 19.21
N SER A 287 13.70 2.45 19.45
CA SER A 287 13.69 1.90 20.84
C SER A 287 14.86 2.43 21.70
N LYS A 288 14.81 3.69 22.13
CA LYS A 288 15.47 4.06 23.39
C LYS A 288 14.52 3.66 24.52
N LYS A 289 14.89 2.61 25.28
CA LYS A 289 14.26 2.31 26.57
C LYS A 289 14.27 3.59 27.40
N VAL A 290 13.08 4.08 27.77
CA VAL A 290 12.96 5.19 28.74
C VAL A 290 13.51 4.67 30.06
N PRO A 291 14.55 5.30 30.66
CA PRO A 291 15.03 4.90 31.97
C PRO A 291 13.91 5.14 32.99
N HIS A 292 13.58 4.12 33.77
CA HIS A 292 12.68 4.29 34.91
C HIS A 292 13.28 5.32 35.89
N ARG A 293 12.43 6.27 36.27
CA ARG A 293 12.61 7.35 37.28
C ARG A 293 13.54 8.49 36.91
N LEU A 294 12.95 9.54 36.34
CA LEU A 294 13.37 10.93 36.53
C LEU A 294 12.12 11.75 36.86
N PHE A 295 12.20 12.60 37.88
CA PHE A 295 11.18 13.61 38.18
C PHE A 295 11.22 14.68 37.08
N TRP A 296 10.10 14.95 36.42
CA TRP A 296 10.02 15.91 35.30
C TRP A 296 9.16 17.13 35.65
N THR A 297 9.57 18.30 35.19
CA THR A 297 8.79 19.55 35.25
C THR A 297 7.79 19.63 34.08
N GLU A 298 6.65 20.31 34.28
CA GLU A 298 5.51 20.40 33.35
C GLU A 298 5.89 20.78 31.90
N LEU A 299 6.88 21.65 31.71
CA LEU A 299 7.30 22.12 30.38
C LEU A 299 8.03 21.06 29.55
N LYS A 300 8.71 20.10 30.19
CA LYS A 300 9.38 18.97 29.52
C LYS A 300 8.40 17.85 29.19
N ILE A 301 7.37 17.67 30.01
CA ILE A 301 6.26 16.75 29.76
C ILE A 301 5.47 17.23 28.54
N LEU A 302 5.20 18.53 28.42
CA LEU A 302 4.52 19.10 27.25
C LEU A 302 5.34 18.92 25.96
N LYS A 303 6.65 19.17 25.97
CA LYS A 303 7.52 18.92 24.80
C LYS A 303 7.61 17.44 24.44
N LEU A 304 7.68 16.56 25.43
CA LEU A 304 7.69 15.11 25.20
C LEU A 304 6.33 14.61 24.68
N LEU A 305 5.21 15.14 25.19
CA LEU A 305 3.86 14.87 24.71
C LEU A 305 3.67 15.37 23.27
N ILE A 306 4.18 16.55 22.92
CA ILE A 306 4.15 17.06 21.55
C ILE A 306 5.00 16.18 20.62
N LEU A 307 6.19 15.76 21.06
CA LEU A 307 7.07 14.88 20.28
C LEU A 307 6.48 13.47 20.12
N LEU A 308 5.90 12.90 21.18
CA LEU A 308 5.18 11.62 21.15
C LEU A 308 3.92 11.72 20.28
N SER A 309 3.19 12.84 20.33
CA SER A 309 2.00 13.10 19.53
C SER A 309 2.35 13.23 18.04
N SER A 310 3.45 13.90 17.67
CA SER A 310 3.92 13.95 16.29
C SER A 310 4.38 12.57 15.79
N HIS A 311 5.03 11.77 16.64
CA HIS A 311 5.44 10.40 16.28
C HIS A 311 4.25 9.45 16.09
N LEU A 312 3.16 9.61 16.85
CA LEU A 312 1.93 8.82 16.69
C LEU A 312 1.14 9.21 15.44
N LEU A 313 1.15 10.50 15.05
CA LEU A 313 0.50 10.97 13.82
C LEU A 313 1.12 10.37 12.55
N GLU A 314 2.44 10.21 12.54
CA GLU A 314 3.19 9.65 11.40
C GLU A 314 3.48 8.15 11.52
N ALA A 315 2.98 7.48 12.55
CA ALA A 315 3.23 6.06 12.78
C ALA A 315 2.68 5.18 11.64
N LEU A 316 3.44 4.15 11.27
CA LEU A 316 2.98 3.12 10.33
C LEU A 316 1.79 2.38 10.93
N PRO A 317 0.89 1.79 10.13
CA PRO A 317 -0.29 1.15 10.69
C PRO A 317 0.07 0.02 11.69
N MET A 318 1.15 -0.73 11.46
CA MET A 318 1.59 -1.84 12.34
C MET A 318 2.21 -1.36 13.67
N ASP A 319 2.59 -0.08 13.76
CA ASP A 319 3.08 0.51 15.01
C ASP A 319 1.93 0.85 15.98
N THR A 320 0.68 0.66 15.56
CA THR A 320 -0.53 0.96 16.35
C THR A 320 -1.13 -0.30 16.99
N GLU A 321 -1.76 -0.14 18.16
CA GLU A 321 -2.42 -1.23 18.90
C GLU A 321 -3.73 -1.74 18.27
N VAL A 322 -4.16 -1.13 17.17
CA VAL A 322 -5.42 -1.45 16.45
C VAL A 322 -5.15 -2.07 15.07
N TYR A 323 -3.89 -2.36 14.75
CA TYR A 323 -3.56 -3.11 13.53
C TYR A 323 -4.09 -4.55 13.61
N GLU A 324 -3.64 -5.27 14.62
CA GLU A 324 -4.13 -6.60 14.94
C GLU A 324 -5.43 -6.54 15.76
N SER A 325 -6.22 -7.59 15.66
CA SER A 325 -7.43 -7.75 16.47
C SER A 325 -7.08 -7.71 17.97
N PRO A 326 -7.93 -7.13 18.83
CA PRO A 326 -7.77 -7.23 20.29
C PRO A 326 -7.70 -8.69 20.80
N TYR A 327 -8.14 -9.66 19.99
CA TYR A 327 -8.11 -11.09 20.30
C TYR A 327 -6.99 -11.85 19.57
N ALA A 328 -6.03 -11.15 18.95
CA ALA A 328 -4.84 -11.77 18.36
C ALA A 328 -3.88 -12.33 19.43
N ASP A 329 -3.94 -11.79 20.65
CA ASP A 329 -3.24 -12.33 21.81
C ASP A 329 -3.93 -13.60 22.32
N PRO A 330 -3.26 -14.77 22.32
CA PRO A 330 -3.85 -16.04 22.77
C PRO A 330 -4.37 -16.03 24.22
N ASP A 331 -3.87 -15.13 25.07
CA ASP A 331 -4.31 -15.01 26.46
C ASP A 331 -5.64 -14.24 26.58
N GLU A 332 -5.99 -13.43 25.58
CA GLU A 332 -7.25 -12.70 25.48
C GLU A 332 -8.34 -13.62 24.90
N ILE A 333 -9.36 -13.91 25.70
CA ILE A 333 -10.43 -14.82 25.29
C ILE A 333 -11.45 -14.04 24.48
N LYS A 334 -11.61 -14.40 23.20
CA LYS A 334 -12.73 -13.91 22.39
C LYS A 334 -14.05 -14.33 23.06
N PRO A 335 -14.99 -13.40 23.34
CA PRO A 335 -16.30 -13.74 23.87
C PRO A 335 -16.99 -14.80 23.01
N LYS A 336 -17.63 -15.79 23.63
CA LYS A 336 -18.39 -16.82 22.91
C LYS A 336 -19.63 -16.25 22.21
N ASN A 337 -20.17 -15.15 22.74
CA ASN A 337 -21.33 -14.45 22.21
C ASN A 337 -20.94 -13.00 21.90
N VAL A 338 -21.68 -12.35 20.99
CA VAL A 338 -21.46 -10.94 20.64
C VAL A 338 -21.69 -9.96 21.82
N THR A 339 -22.47 -10.37 22.82
CA THR A 339 -22.80 -9.55 24.00
C THR A 339 -21.63 -9.43 24.99
N LEU A 340 -21.35 -8.19 25.41
CA LEU A 340 -20.33 -7.80 26.37
C LEU A 340 -20.95 -7.45 27.73
N ASP A 341 -20.18 -7.68 28.81
CA ASP A 341 -20.59 -7.28 30.16
C ASP A 341 -20.48 -5.76 30.33
N ARG A 342 -21.63 -5.11 30.58
CA ARG A 342 -21.73 -3.65 30.81
C ARG A 342 -20.82 -3.16 31.93
N LYS A 343 -20.54 -3.98 32.94
CA LYS A 343 -19.68 -3.64 34.09
C LYS A 343 -18.21 -3.46 33.71
N LEU A 344 -17.81 -4.02 32.56
CA LEU A 344 -16.45 -3.89 32.03
C LEU A 344 -16.29 -2.67 31.13
N LEU A 345 -17.38 -1.95 30.82
CA LEU A 345 -17.38 -0.78 29.95
C LEU A 345 -17.54 0.52 30.75
N THR A 346 -16.60 1.45 30.60
CA THR A 346 -16.69 2.81 31.15
C THR A 346 -16.80 3.80 30.00
N LEU A 347 -17.76 4.73 30.07
CA LEU A 347 -17.95 5.78 29.06
C LEU A 347 -17.42 7.12 29.58
N GLU A 348 -16.77 7.88 28.72
CA GLU A 348 -16.43 9.28 29.00
C GLU A 348 -17.67 10.18 28.78
N GLU A 349 -17.68 11.37 29.41
CA GLU A 349 -18.83 12.29 29.31
C GLU A 349 -18.98 12.87 27.89
N GLY A 350 -17.86 13.15 27.22
CA GLY A 350 -17.79 13.81 25.92
C GLY A 350 -18.25 12.96 24.74
N GLU A 351 -18.95 13.59 23.80
CA GLU A 351 -19.32 12.99 22.52
C GLU A 351 -18.21 13.17 21.48
N LEU A 352 -17.83 12.08 20.82
CA LEU A 352 -16.93 12.13 19.66
C LEU A 352 -17.67 12.58 18.40
N GLY A 353 -18.97 12.30 18.34
CA GLY A 353 -19.85 12.74 17.26
C GLY A 353 -21.25 12.14 17.40
N SER A 354 -22.19 12.68 16.65
CA SER A 354 -23.56 12.18 16.56
C SER A 354 -24.02 12.12 15.11
N GLY A 355 -24.94 11.21 14.82
CA GLY A 355 -25.44 10.98 13.47
C GLY A 355 -26.87 10.43 13.46
N ASN A 356 -27.29 9.95 12.29
CA ASN A 356 -28.64 9.41 12.10
C ASN A 356 -28.91 8.21 13.02
N PHE A 357 -27.90 7.37 13.23
CA PHE A 357 -28.01 6.10 13.94
C PHE A 357 -27.76 6.17 15.45
N GLY A 358 -27.30 7.31 15.97
CA GLY A 358 -26.93 7.43 17.38
C GLY A 358 -25.80 8.40 17.66
N THR A 359 -25.34 8.35 18.91
CA THR A 359 -24.24 9.17 19.43
C THR A 359 -23.04 8.26 19.71
N VAL A 360 -21.84 8.73 19.36
CA VAL A 360 -20.59 8.03 19.60
C VAL A 360 -19.85 8.71 20.75
N LYS A 361 -19.47 7.92 21.75
CA LYS A 361 -18.65 8.36 22.89
C LYS A 361 -17.33 7.59 22.94
N LYS A 362 -16.31 8.20 23.52
CA LYS A 362 -15.09 7.48 23.92
C LYS A 362 -15.39 6.67 25.18
N GLY A 363 -14.75 5.52 25.30
CA GLY A 363 -14.84 4.70 26.50
C GLY A 363 -13.62 3.80 26.66
N PHE A 364 -13.64 3.02 27.73
CA PHE A 364 -12.64 2.02 28.04
C PHE A 364 -13.32 0.69 28.32
N TYR A 365 -12.87 -0.36 27.63
CA TYR A 365 -13.34 -1.73 27.86
C TYR A 365 -12.27 -2.52 28.61
N LYS A 366 -12.62 -3.05 29.79
CA LYS A 366 -11.72 -3.84 30.63
C LYS A 366 -11.56 -5.24 30.07
N MET A 367 -10.39 -5.51 29.49
CA MET A 367 -9.94 -6.84 29.07
C MET A 367 -9.06 -7.48 30.16
N LYS A 368 -8.53 -8.69 29.92
CA LYS A 368 -7.73 -9.38 30.93
C LYS A 368 -6.40 -8.67 31.21
N LYS A 369 -5.71 -8.23 30.15
CA LYS A 369 -4.38 -7.60 30.27
C LYS A 369 -4.42 -6.09 30.50
N GLY A 370 -5.60 -5.46 30.43
CA GLY A 370 -5.74 -4.03 30.68
C GLY A 370 -7.06 -3.44 30.17
N ALA A 371 -7.21 -2.13 30.35
CA ALA A 371 -8.33 -1.38 29.77
C ALA A 371 -7.94 -0.92 28.35
N LYS A 372 -8.77 -1.27 27.36
CA LYS A 372 -8.57 -0.87 25.96
C LYS A 372 -9.45 0.34 25.64
N PRO A 373 -8.92 1.41 25.02
CA PRO A 373 -9.75 2.51 24.53
C PRO A 373 -10.66 2.03 23.40
N VAL A 374 -11.93 2.42 23.47
CA VAL A 374 -12.98 2.01 22.54
C VAL A 374 -13.84 3.20 22.11
N ALA A 375 -14.39 3.13 20.91
CA ALA A 375 -15.49 3.98 20.48
C ALA A 375 -16.81 3.25 20.73
N VAL A 376 -17.75 3.89 21.40
CA VAL A 376 -19.05 3.30 21.75
C VAL A 376 -20.15 4.08 21.05
N LYS A 377 -20.81 3.43 20.10
CA LYS A 377 -21.98 3.98 19.41
C LYS A 377 -23.24 3.57 20.14
N ILE A 378 -23.85 4.53 20.82
CA ILE A 378 -25.12 4.39 21.53
C ILE A 378 -26.24 4.59 20.50
N LEU A 379 -26.94 3.50 20.17
CA LEU A 379 -28.01 3.50 19.19
C LEU A 379 -29.25 4.23 19.73
N LYS A 380 -29.99 4.88 18.83
CA LYS A 380 -31.28 5.49 19.20
C LYS A 380 -32.30 4.39 19.49
N ASN A 381 -33.06 4.54 20.58
CA ASN A 381 -34.17 3.65 20.90
C ASN A 381 -35.34 3.93 19.95
N GLU A 382 -35.32 3.36 18.74
CA GLU A 382 -36.38 3.62 17.75
C GLU A 382 -37.52 2.58 17.75
N SER A 383 -37.42 1.47 18.48
CA SER A 383 -38.56 0.60 18.88
C SER A 383 -38.06 -0.64 19.64
N ASN A 384 -38.78 -1.06 20.69
CA ASN A 384 -38.55 -2.34 21.39
C ASN A 384 -39.12 -3.54 20.60
N ASP A 385 -39.13 -3.47 19.27
CA ASP A 385 -39.65 -4.55 18.43
C ASP A 385 -38.71 -5.77 18.47
N PRO A 386 -39.18 -6.95 18.93
CA PRO A 386 -38.38 -8.16 18.95
C PRO A 386 -37.79 -8.54 17.58
N ALA A 387 -38.49 -8.26 16.47
CA ALA A 387 -38.01 -8.60 15.13
C ALA A 387 -36.78 -7.75 14.72
N ILE A 388 -36.78 -6.47 15.09
CA ILE A 388 -35.65 -5.56 14.86
C ILE A 388 -34.45 -5.97 15.72
N LYS A 389 -34.70 -6.42 16.96
CA LYS A 389 -33.68 -6.95 17.86
C LYS A 389 -32.99 -8.19 17.26
N ASP A 390 -33.76 -9.14 16.73
CA ASP A 390 -33.21 -10.37 16.14
C ASP A 390 -32.43 -10.11 14.84
N GLU A 391 -32.84 -9.14 14.03
CA GLU A 391 -32.08 -8.69 12.86
C GLU A 391 -30.76 -8.02 13.28
N LEU A 392 -30.82 -7.08 14.23
CA LEU A 392 -29.64 -6.38 14.77
C LEU A 392 -28.62 -7.36 15.38
N LEU A 393 -29.08 -8.33 16.16
CA LEU A 393 -28.21 -9.36 16.75
C LEU A 393 -27.57 -10.24 15.68
N ARG A 394 -28.31 -10.62 14.63
CA ARG A 394 -27.76 -11.39 13.51
C ARG A 394 -26.68 -10.60 12.78
N GLU A 395 -26.94 -9.34 12.45
CA GLU A 395 -25.97 -8.46 11.80
C GLU A 395 -24.73 -8.23 12.68
N ALA A 396 -24.92 -7.99 13.98
CA ALA A 396 -23.83 -7.82 14.93
C ALA A 396 -22.93 -9.07 15.04
N ASN A 397 -23.52 -10.27 15.00
CA ASN A 397 -22.73 -11.51 15.00
C ASN A 397 -21.87 -11.65 13.74
N VAL A 398 -22.37 -11.27 12.56
CA VAL A 398 -21.57 -11.27 11.32
C VAL A 398 -20.47 -10.22 11.41
N MET A 399 -20.81 -9.00 11.85
CA MET A 399 -19.84 -7.91 12.00
C MET A 399 -18.70 -8.23 12.97
N GLN A 400 -18.95 -8.99 14.05
CA GLN A 400 -17.91 -9.41 15.01
C GLN A 400 -16.96 -10.48 14.44
N GLN A 401 -17.33 -11.14 13.34
CA GLN A 401 -16.48 -12.11 12.65
C GLN A 401 -15.53 -11.43 11.65
N LEU A 402 -15.87 -10.23 11.20
CA LEU A 402 -15.02 -9.45 10.31
C LEU A 402 -13.74 -9.03 11.02
N ASP A 403 -12.60 -9.47 10.48
CA ASP A 403 -11.26 -9.19 10.99
C ASP A 403 -10.34 -8.78 9.84
N ASN A 404 -10.20 -7.47 9.66
CA ASN A 404 -9.27 -6.88 8.73
C ASN A 404 -8.66 -5.61 9.36
N PRO A 405 -7.36 -5.32 9.14
CA PRO A 405 -6.76 -4.11 9.68
C PRO A 405 -7.45 -2.82 9.21
N TYR A 406 -7.95 -2.78 7.98
CA TYR A 406 -8.52 -1.58 7.35
C TYR A 406 -10.03 -1.41 7.58
N ILE A 407 -10.60 -2.14 8.54
CA ILE A 407 -11.94 -1.90 9.08
C ILE A 407 -11.86 -1.58 10.57
N VAL A 408 -12.80 -0.78 11.06
CA VAL A 408 -13.03 -0.58 12.49
C VAL A 408 -13.72 -1.83 13.00
N ARG A 409 -12.99 -2.68 13.72
CA ARG A 409 -13.54 -3.94 14.21
C ARG A 409 -14.61 -3.69 15.27
N MET A 410 -15.67 -4.49 15.21
CA MET A 410 -16.64 -4.58 16.30
C MET A 410 -16.06 -5.53 17.37
N ILE A 411 -15.90 -5.03 18.59
CA ILE A 411 -15.49 -5.84 19.74
C ILE A 411 -16.70 -6.64 20.22
N GLY A 412 -17.86 -6.00 20.29
CA GLY A 412 -19.14 -6.63 20.60
C GLY A 412 -20.22 -5.59 20.86
N ILE A 413 -21.33 -6.04 21.43
CA ILE A 413 -22.49 -5.21 21.75
C ILE A 413 -22.77 -5.23 23.24
N CYS A 414 -23.29 -4.13 23.79
CA CYS A 414 -23.78 -4.09 25.16
C CYS A 414 -25.28 -3.75 25.14
N GLU A 415 -26.09 -4.59 25.78
CA GLU A 415 -27.51 -4.35 26.01
C GLU A 415 -27.67 -3.86 27.45
N ALA A 416 -27.91 -2.57 27.63
CA ALA A 416 -28.05 -1.95 28.95
C ALA A 416 -29.08 -0.80 28.91
N GLU A 417 -28.71 0.40 29.34
CA GLU A 417 -29.57 1.60 29.26
C GLU A 417 -30.00 1.94 27.81
N ALA A 418 -29.18 1.54 26.84
CA ALA A 418 -29.44 1.55 25.42
C ALA A 418 -28.61 0.44 24.75
N TRP A 419 -28.89 0.16 23.48
CA TRP A 419 -28.01 -0.70 22.68
C TRP A 419 -26.73 0.05 22.34
N MET A 420 -25.59 -0.57 22.64
CA MET A 420 -24.28 0.02 22.42
C MET A 420 -23.43 -0.88 21.54
N LEU A 421 -22.88 -0.34 20.46
CA LEU A 421 -21.86 -1.02 19.66
C LEU A 421 -20.49 -0.59 20.17
N VAL A 422 -19.70 -1.54 20.66
CA VAL A 422 -18.34 -1.30 21.17
C VAL A 422 -17.34 -1.63 20.06
N MET A 423 -16.55 -0.65 19.67
CA MET A 423 -15.71 -0.67 18.47
C MET A 423 -14.28 -0.22 18.78
N GLU A 424 -13.35 -0.56 17.88
CA GLU A 424 -11.99 0.00 17.91
C GLU A 424 -12.02 1.54 17.85
N MET A 425 -11.08 2.16 18.57
CA MET A 425 -10.91 3.61 18.57
C MET A 425 -10.04 4.06 17.38
N ALA A 426 -10.47 5.13 16.70
CA ALA A 426 -9.70 5.84 15.67
C ALA A 426 -9.72 7.34 15.98
N GLU A 427 -8.65 7.83 16.62
CA GLU A 427 -8.66 9.12 17.32
C GLU A 427 -8.65 10.36 16.42
N LEU A 428 -8.14 10.25 15.19
CA LEU A 428 -8.08 11.40 14.27
C LEU A 428 -9.42 11.69 13.58
N GLY A 429 -10.43 10.84 13.79
CA GLY A 429 -11.78 11.03 13.30
C GLY A 429 -11.90 10.87 11.78
N PRO A 430 -12.97 11.41 11.17
CA PRO A 430 -13.31 11.10 9.79
C PRO A 430 -12.42 11.80 8.76
N LEU A 431 -12.08 11.07 7.69
CA LEU A 431 -11.18 11.47 6.61
C LEU A 431 -11.56 12.83 5.99
N ASN A 432 -12.85 13.06 5.72
CA ASN A 432 -13.29 14.32 5.12
C ASN A 432 -12.97 15.54 6.00
N LYS A 433 -13.22 15.47 7.31
CA LYS A 433 -12.92 16.56 8.25
C LYS A 433 -11.40 16.70 8.45
N PHE A 434 -10.68 15.58 8.49
CA PHE A 434 -9.22 15.59 8.60
C PHE A 434 -8.57 16.32 7.42
N LEU A 435 -8.94 15.98 6.18
CA LEU A 435 -8.38 16.61 4.98
C LEU A 435 -8.76 18.08 4.83
N GLN A 436 -9.96 18.47 5.28
CA GLN A 436 -10.35 19.89 5.32
C GLN A 436 -9.42 20.72 6.21
N LYS A 437 -9.00 20.17 7.36
CA LYS A 437 -8.11 20.82 8.32
C LYS A 437 -6.63 20.71 7.93
N ASN A 438 -6.26 19.64 7.24
CA ASN A 438 -4.87 19.30 6.92
C ASN A 438 -4.62 19.34 5.41
N ARG A 439 -4.74 20.53 4.80
CA ARG A 439 -4.53 20.74 3.34
C ARG A 439 -3.10 20.46 2.87
N HIS A 440 -2.15 20.33 3.79
CA HIS A 440 -0.76 19.97 3.51
C HIS A 440 -0.57 18.47 3.21
N VAL A 441 -1.57 17.63 3.51
CA VAL A 441 -1.56 16.20 3.17
C VAL A 441 -1.41 16.07 1.66
N THR A 442 -0.38 15.31 1.25
CA THR A 442 -0.01 15.18 -0.16
C THR A 442 -0.93 14.22 -0.90
N GLU A 443 -1.00 14.36 -2.22
CA GLU A 443 -1.70 13.43 -3.11
C GLU A 443 -1.26 11.96 -2.88
N LYS A 444 0.04 11.72 -2.72
CA LYS A 444 0.61 10.39 -2.43
C LYS A 444 0.04 9.81 -1.13
N ASN A 445 -0.10 10.61 -0.07
CA ASN A 445 -0.68 10.17 1.18
C ASN A 445 -2.20 9.97 1.08
N ILE A 446 -2.93 10.80 0.33
CA ILE A 446 -4.35 10.55 0.03
C ILE A 446 -4.51 9.22 -0.71
N THR A 447 -3.65 8.95 -1.70
CA THR A 447 -3.63 7.71 -2.49
C THR A 447 -3.39 6.49 -1.60
N GLU A 448 -2.47 6.57 -0.64
CA GLU A 448 -2.25 5.52 0.38
C GLU A 448 -3.52 5.24 1.19
N LEU A 449 -4.17 6.28 1.71
CA LEU A 449 -5.37 6.13 2.54
C LEU A 449 -6.54 5.53 1.75
N VAL A 450 -6.77 5.95 0.50
CA VAL A 450 -7.82 5.35 -0.33
C VAL A 450 -7.47 3.94 -0.79
N HIS A 451 -6.17 3.61 -0.94
CA HIS A 451 -5.72 2.24 -1.19
C HIS A 451 -6.09 1.32 -0.02
N GLN A 452 -5.82 1.74 1.21
CA GLN A 452 -6.22 1.01 2.42
C GLN A 452 -7.74 0.80 2.49
N VAL A 453 -8.54 1.81 2.14
CA VAL A 453 -10.00 1.67 2.03
C VAL A 453 -10.39 0.63 0.97
N SER A 454 -9.74 0.63 -0.20
CA SER A 454 -10.02 -0.40 -1.22
C SER A 454 -9.66 -1.81 -0.76
N MET A 455 -8.61 -1.98 0.06
CA MET A 455 -8.25 -3.27 0.66
C MET A 455 -9.30 -3.75 1.67
N GLY A 456 -9.79 -2.85 2.52
CA GLY A 456 -10.88 -3.16 3.44
C GLY A 456 -12.19 -3.51 2.70
N MET A 457 -12.53 -2.77 1.65
CA MET A 457 -13.73 -3.06 0.84
C MET A 457 -13.62 -4.35 0.03
N LYS A 458 -12.43 -4.68 -0.49
CA LYS A 458 -12.16 -5.99 -1.09
C LYS A 458 -12.42 -7.12 -0.09
N TYR A 459 -11.94 -6.97 1.14
CA TYR A 459 -12.19 -7.94 2.20
C TYR A 459 -13.69 -8.08 2.51
N LEU A 460 -14.45 -6.98 2.58
CA LEU A 460 -15.90 -7.03 2.78
C LEU A 460 -16.62 -7.72 1.61
N GLU A 461 -16.19 -7.46 0.37
CA GLU A 461 -16.71 -8.14 -0.83
C GLU A 461 -16.47 -9.66 -0.77
N GLU A 462 -15.25 -10.09 -0.40
CA GLU A 462 -14.89 -11.51 -0.24
C GLU A 462 -15.67 -12.21 0.89
N ASN A 463 -16.21 -11.44 1.84
CA ASN A 463 -17.05 -11.94 2.94
C ASN A 463 -18.56 -11.68 2.70
N ASN A 464 -18.97 -11.39 1.46
CA ASN A 464 -20.37 -11.13 1.07
C ASN A 464 -21.07 -10.09 1.95
N PHE A 465 -20.33 -9.03 2.33
CA PHE A 465 -20.79 -8.01 3.24
C PHE A 465 -20.92 -6.66 2.51
N VAL A 466 -22.15 -6.14 2.42
CA VAL A 466 -22.43 -4.87 1.71
C VAL A 466 -22.45 -3.73 2.72
N HIS A 467 -21.62 -2.71 2.50
CA HIS A 467 -21.45 -1.57 3.40
C HIS A 467 -22.66 -0.63 3.38
N ARG A 468 -23.17 -0.27 2.19
CA ARG A 468 -24.38 0.56 1.95
C ARG A 468 -24.28 2.03 2.35
N ASP A 469 -23.26 2.42 3.11
CA ASP A 469 -22.98 3.82 3.44
C ASP A 469 -21.50 4.22 3.28
N LEU A 470 -20.81 3.69 2.27
CA LEU A 470 -19.39 3.99 2.09
C LEU A 470 -19.19 5.46 1.66
N ALA A 471 -18.49 6.24 2.48
CA ALA A 471 -18.25 7.66 2.26
C ALA A 471 -17.05 8.15 3.09
N ALA A 472 -16.45 9.30 2.74
CA ALA A 472 -15.30 9.82 3.48
C ALA A 472 -15.62 10.21 4.94
N ARG A 473 -16.90 10.40 5.30
CA ARG A 473 -17.35 10.56 6.70
C ARG A 473 -17.26 9.27 7.53
N ASN A 474 -17.27 8.12 6.85
CA ASN A 474 -17.27 6.78 7.44
C ASN A 474 -15.91 6.10 7.27
N VAL A 475 -14.89 6.81 6.80
CA VAL A 475 -13.49 6.40 6.89
C VAL A 475 -12.86 7.16 8.05
N LEU A 476 -12.43 6.45 9.09
CA LEU A 476 -11.79 7.04 10.26
C LEU A 476 -10.28 6.86 10.18
N LEU A 477 -9.54 7.85 10.67
CA LEU A 477 -8.09 7.82 10.71
C LEU A 477 -7.60 7.46 12.11
N VAL A 478 -6.74 6.45 12.17
CA VAL A 478 -5.96 6.11 13.37
C VAL A 478 -4.70 6.98 13.41
N THR A 479 -4.00 7.07 12.28
CA THR A 479 -2.85 7.95 12.04
C THR A 479 -3.02 8.63 10.68
N GLN A 480 -2.15 9.57 10.32
CA GLN A 480 -2.18 10.19 8.99
C GLN A 480 -1.86 9.19 7.86
N HIS A 481 -1.30 8.03 8.20
CA HIS A 481 -0.98 6.94 7.27
C HIS A 481 -1.85 5.68 7.50
N TYR A 482 -2.93 5.78 8.29
CA TYR A 482 -3.78 4.62 8.60
C TYR A 482 -5.27 4.94 8.66
N ALA A 483 -5.99 4.53 7.61
CA ALA A 483 -7.43 4.59 7.48
C ALA A 483 -8.11 3.26 7.83
N LYS A 484 -9.30 3.37 8.44
CA LYS A 484 -10.21 2.26 8.71
C LYS A 484 -11.63 2.61 8.27
N ILE A 485 -12.30 1.69 7.60
CA ILE A 485 -13.71 1.78 7.24
C ILE A 485 -14.57 1.57 8.50
N SER A 486 -15.58 2.40 8.70
CA SER A 486 -16.42 2.42 9.89
C SER A 486 -17.89 2.58 9.51
N ASP A 487 -18.74 2.55 10.54
CA ASP A 487 -20.18 2.77 10.45
C ASP A 487 -20.92 1.82 9.51
N PHE A 488 -20.96 0.57 9.97
CA PHE A 488 -21.80 -0.48 9.38
C PHE A 488 -23.27 -0.40 9.81
N GLY A 489 -23.74 0.73 10.34
CA GLY A 489 -25.10 0.89 10.87
C GLY A 489 -26.22 0.81 9.82
N LEU A 490 -25.86 0.76 8.54
CA LEU A 490 -26.75 0.46 7.42
C LEU A 490 -26.32 -0.79 6.66
N SER A 491 -25.25 -1.47 7.07
CA SER A 491 -24.71 -2.60 6.34
C SER A 491 -25.59 -3.83 6.47
N LYS A 492 -25.41 -4.79 5.57
CA LYS A 492 -26.18 -6.03 5.56
C LYS A 492 -25.31 -7.18 5.11
N ALA A 493 -25.37 -8.28 5.86
CA ALA A 493 -24.83 -9.56 5.42
C ALA A 493 -25.77 -10.15 4.35
N LEU A 494 -25.20 -10.63 3.25
CA LEU A 494 -25.96 -11.35 2.22
C LEU A 494 -25.97 -12.85 2.55
N SER A 495 -27.07 -13.52 2.21
CA SER A 495 -27.11 -14.99 2.23
C SER A 495 -26.23 -15.54 1.10
N ALA A 496 -25.73 -16.78 1.24
CA ALA A 496 -24.83 -17.38 0.26
C ALA A 496 -25.40 -17.44 -1.17
N ASP A 497 -26.73 -17.49 -1.31
CA ASP A 497 -27.44 -17.55 -2.59
C ASP A 497 -27.86 -16.16 -3.13
N GLU A 498 -27.58 -15.07 -2.40
CA GLU A 498 -28.00 -13.71 -2.75
C GLU A 498 -26.82 -12.81 -3.11
N ASN A 499 -26.86 -12.20 -4.30
CA ASN A 499 -25.82 -11.26 -4.75
C ASN A 499 -26.18 -9.78 -4.49
N TYR A 500 -27.37 -9.51 -3.94
CA TYR A 500 -27.83 -8.16 -3.64
C TYR A 500 -28.88 -8.16 -2.52
N TYR A 501 -28.96 -7.05 -1.78
CA TYR A 501 -30.02 -6.77 -0.81
C TYR A 501 -31.02 -5.77 -1.39
N LYS A 502 -32.33 -6.03 -1.24
CA LYS A 502 -33.40 -5.09 -1.61
C LYS A 502 -34.04 -4.50 -0.36
N ALA A 503 -33.90 -3.18 -0.15
CA ALA A 503 -34.50 -2.53 1.01
C ALA A 503 -36.04 -2.44 0.87
N GLN A 504 -36.76 -2.61 1.99
CA GLN A 504 -38.22 -2.63 2.03
C GLN A 504 -38.87 -1.24 2.29
N SER A 505 -38.12 -0.20 2.65
CA SER A 505 -38.67 1.13 3.03
C SER A 505 -37.85 2.34 2.54
N HIS A 506 -38.55 3.48 2.41
CA HIS A 506 -37.98 4.79 2.04
C HIS A 506 -37.44 5.53 3.29
N GLY A 507 -36.22 5.21 3.74
CA GLY A 507 -35.50 5.94 4.81
C GLY A 507 -34.83 7.25 4.38
N LYS A 508 -34.20 7.96 5.33
CA LYS A 508 -33.31 9.12 5.05
C LYS A 508 -31.97 8.63 4.47
N TRP A 509 -31.97 8.37 3.18
CA TRP A 509 -30.81 7.80 2.48
C TRP A 509 -29.81 8.88 2.01
N PRO A 510 -28.49 8.60 2.07
CA PRO A 510 -27.45 9.48 1.54
C PRO A 510 -27.32 9.34 0.03
N VAL A 511 -28.37 9.76 -0.70
CA VAL A 511 -28.56 9.57 -2.15
C VAL A 511 -27.33 9.94 -3.00
N LYS A 512 -26.55 10.94 -2.60
CA LYS A 512 -25.38 11.41 -3.36
C LYS A 512 -24.24 10.39 -3.47
N TRP A 513 -24.21 9.36 -2.62
CA TRP A 513 -23.22 8.28 -2.71
C TRP A 513 -23.78 7.05 -3.42
N TYR A 514 -25.08 7.02 -3.72
CA TYR A 514 -25.74 5.81 -4.19
C TYR A 514 -25.59 5.63 -5.69
N ALA A 515 -25.41 4.37 -6.06
CA ALA A 515 -25.47 3.93 -7.45
C ALA A 515 -26.90 4.09 -8.00
N PRO A 516 -27.07 4.21 -9.33
CA PRO A 516 -28.39 4.34 -9.97
C PRO A 516 -29.38 3.26 -9.54
N GLU A 517 -28.94 2.01 -9.45
CA GLU A 517 -29.78 0.88 -9.04
C GLU A 517 -30.23 0.95 -7.56
N CYS A 518 -29.44 1.60 -6.69
CA CYS A 518 -29.82 1.87 -5.31
C CYS A 518 -30.88 2.98 -5.24
N MET A 519 -30.72 4.03 -6.05
CA MET A 519 -31.66 5.16 -6.09
C MET A 519 -33.01 4.76 -6.67
N ASN A 520 -33.00 3.97 -7.75
CA ASN A 520 -34.20 3.62 -8.52
C ASN A 520 -34.91 2.37 -7.97
N PHE A 521 -34.15 1.37 -7.50
CA PHE A 521 -34.70 0.04 -7.18
C PHE A 521 -34.35 -0.46 -5.78
N TYR A 522 -33.65 0.33 -4.97
CA TYR A 522 -33.18 -0.03 -3.63
C TYR A 522 -32.36 -1.32 -3.59
N LYS A 523 -31.63 -1.62 -4.68
CA LYS A 523 -30.78 -2.81 -4.81
C LYS A 523 -29.34 -2.48 -4.41
N PHE A 524 -28.91 -2.99 -3.26
CA PHE A 524 -27.57 -2.81 -2.72
C PHE A 524 -26.71 -4.06 -2.94
N SER A 525 -25.48 -3.88 -3.38
CA SER A 525 -24.49 -4.95 -3.62
C SER A 525 -23.07 -4.41 -3.45
N SER A 526 -22.05 -5.27 -3.44
CA SER A 526 -20.66 -4.82 -3.47
C SER A 526 -20.36 -3.92 -4.69
N LYS A 527 -21.02 -4.14 -5.84
CA LYS A 527 -20.93 -3.25 -7.00
C LYS A 527 -21.52 -1.85 -6.73
N SER A 528 -22.55 -1.75 -5.90
CA SER A 528 -23.08 -0.44 -5.49
C SER A 528 -22.15 0.28 -4.50
N ASP A 529 -21.40 -0.48 -3.68
CA ASP A 529 -20.35 0.10 -2.84
C ASP A 529 -19.15 0.56 -3.67
N VAL A 530 -18.83 -0.09 -4.80
CA VAL A 530 -17.82 0.40 -5.75
C VAL A 530 -18.18 1.79 -6.28
N TRP A 531 -19.45 2.04 -6.61
CA TRP A 531 -19.90 3.38 -6.99
C TRP A 531 -19.67 4.40 -5.86
N SER A 532 -20.05 4.02 -4.64
CA SER A 532 -19.87 4.84 -3.44
C SER A 532 -18.39 5.14 -3.18
N PHE A 533 -17.50 4.17 -3.43
CA PHE A 533 -16.05 4.32 -3.37
C PHE A 533 -15.54 5.35 -4.39
N GLY A 534 -16.09 5.39 -5.61
CA GLY A 534 -15.81 6.45 -6.59
C GLY A 534 -16.11 7.84 -6.04
N VAL A 535 -17.25 8.01 -5.36
CA VAL A 535 -17.63 9.28 -4.70
C VAL A 535 -16.70 9.60 -3.53
N LEU A 536 -16.33 8.59 -2.72
CA LEU A 536 -15.37 8.74 -1.62
C LEU A 536 -13.99 9.19 -2.11
N MET A 537 -13.48 8.61 -3.19
CA MET A 537 -12.22 9.06 -3.80
C MET A 537 -12.34 10.52 -4.24
N TRP A 538 -13.45 10.92 -4.88
CA TRP A 538 -13.68 12.32 -5.23
C TRP A 538 -13.66 13.24 -4.00
N GLU A 539 -14.30 12.84 -2.89
CA GLU A 539 -14.25 13.58 -1.63
C GLU A 539 -12.80 13.72 -1.12
N ALA A 540 -12.04 12.62 -1.12
CA ALA A 540 -10.66 12.59 -0.63
C ALA A 540 -9.76 13.53 -1.45
N PHE A 541 -9.74 13.40 -2.78
CA PHE A 541 -8.93 14.24 -3.67
C PHE A 541 -9.45 15.68 -3.80
N SER A 542 -10.68 15.95 -3.36
CA SER A 542 -11.19 17.32 -3.20
C SER A 542 -10.94 17.90 -1.81
N TYR A 543 -10.14 17.22 -0.97
CA TYR A 543 -9.86 17.57 0.43
C TYR A 543 -11.13 17.75 1.27
N GLY A 544 -12.04 16.78 1.18
CA GLY A 544 -13.26 16.68 1.96
C GLY A 544 -14.39 17.61 1.50
N GLN A 545 -14.37 18.11 0.26
CA GLN A 545 -15.51 18.86 -0.28
C GLN A 545 -16.77 17.98 -0.36
N LYS A 546 -17.94 18.64 -0.30
CA LYS A 546 -19.23 17.95 -0.45
C LYS A 546 -19.44 17.57 -1.92
N PRO A 547 -19.75 16.29 -2.25
CA PRO A 547 -20.03 15.88 -3.61
C PRO A 547 -21.31 16.52 -4.14
N TYR A 548 -21.36 16.78 -5.45
CA TYR A 548 -22.50 17.42 -6.14
C TYR A 548 -22.96 18.70 -5.41
N LYS A 549 -22.03 19.62 -5.12
CA LYS A 549 -22.29 20.83 -4.34
C LYS A 549 -23.43 21.63 -4.99
N GLY A 550 -24.42 22.02 -4.17
CA GLY A 550 -25.60 22.77 -4.62
C GLY A 550 -26.76 21.92 -5.15
N MET A 551 -26.54 20.65 -5.50
CA MET A 551 -27.58 19.79 -6.07
C MET A 551 -28.33 18.98 -4.99
N LYS A 552 -29.63 18.76 -5.20
CA LYS A 552 -30.51 17.85 -4.45
C LYS A 552 -30.45 16.43 -5.05
N GLY A 553 -30.94 15.44 -4.31
CA GLY A 553 -30.88 14.03 -4.73
C GLY A 553 -31.53 13.76 -6.11
N GLY A 554 -32.69 14.36 -6.39
CA GLY A 554 -33.35 14.21 -7.70
C GLY A 554 -32.56 14.83 -8.86
N GLU A 555 -31.89 15.96 -8.62
CA GLU A 555 -31.04 16.61 -9.64
C GLU A 555 -29.79 15.77 -9.93
N VAL A 556 -29.22 15.14 -8.90
CA VAL A 556 -28.09 14.21 -9.04
C VAL A 556 -28.50 12.98 -9.85
N ALA A 557 -29.67 12.40 -9.57
CA ALA A 557 -30.18 11.28 -10.36
C ALA A 557 -30.33 11.66 -11.84
N GLN A 558 -30.97 12.79 -12.15
CA GLN A 558 -31.13 13.26 -13.52
C GLN A 558 -29.78 13.50 -14.23
N MET A 559 -28.80 14.11 -13.55
CA MET A 559 -27.45 14.29 -14.09
C MET A 559 -26.81 12.94 -14.46
N ILE A 560 -26.92 11.94 -13.57
CA ILE A 560 -26.34 10.62 -13.80
C ILE A 560 -27.01 9.89 -14.97
N GLU A 561 -28.34 9.98 -15.09
CA GLU A 561 -29.12 9.44 -16.21
C GLU A 561 -28.72 10.06 -17.56
N ARG A 562 -28.32 11.33 -17.59
CA ARG A 562 -27.76 11.98 -18.80
C ARG A 562 -26.33 11.55 -19.13
N GLY A 563 -25.74 10.65 -18.36
CA GLY A 563 -24.35 10.20 -18.53
C GLY A 563 -23.30 11.18 -17.99
N GLU A 564 -23.71 12.27 -17.34
CA GLU A 564 -22.80 13.24 -16.74
C GLU A 564 -22.20 12.70 -15.43
N ARG A 565 -20.99 13.16 -15.08
CA ARG A 565 -20.27 12.79 -13.85
C ARG A 565 -19.63 14.03 -13.22
N MET A 566 -19.27 13.95 -11.93
CA MET A 566 -18.54 15.03 -11.26
C MET A 566 -17.21 15.31 -11.96
N GLU A 567 -16.81 16.57 -12.02
CA GLU A 567 -15.53 16.99 -12.60
C GLU A 567 -14.33 16.46 -11.79
N ARG A 568 -13.17 16.35 -12.47
CA ARG A 568 -11.91 15.94 -11.84
C ARG A 568 -11.47 17.01 -10.82
N PRO A 569 -11.21 16.65 -9.56
CA PRO A 569 -10.62 17.58 -8.59
C PRO A 569 -9.26 18.08 -9.06
N GLU A 570 -8.91 19.32 -8.74
CA GLU A 570 -7.71 20.00 -9.27
C GLU A 570 -6.42 19.18 -9.07
N VAL A 571 -6.19 18.69 -7.84
CA VAL A 571 -5.02 17.89 -7.46
C VAL A 571 -5.13 16.40 -7.81
N CYS A 572 -6.24 15.95 -8.39
CA CYS A 572 -6.48 14.53 -8.63
C CYS A 572 -5.75 14.06 -9.89
N PRO A 573 -4.92 13.00 -9.82
CA PRO A 573 -4.29 12.40 -10.99
C PRO A 573 -5.30 11.90 -12.00
N THR A 574 -4.88 11.86 -13.27
CA THR A 574 -5.75 11.40 -14.37
C THR A 574 -6.08 9.92 -14.22
N GLU A 575 -5.11 9.11 -13.76
CA GLU A 575 -5.23 7.68 -13.52
C GLU A 575 -6.26 7.40 -12.42
N VAL A 576 -6.21 8.15 -11.31
CA VAL A 576 -7.17 8.02 -10.21
C VAL A 576 -8.56 8.49 -10.66
N TYR A 577 -8.67 9.61 -11.37
CA TYR A 577 -9.97 10.07 -11.88
C TYR A 577 -10.56 9.09 -12.91
N SER A 578 -9.72 8.44 -13.71
CA SER A 578 -10.17 7.38 -14.62
C SER A 578 -10.71 6.18 -13.84
N LEU A 579 -10.10 5.82 -12.70
CA LEU A 579 -10.63 4.83 -11.78
C LEU A 579 -11.97 5.28 -11.14
N MET A 580 -12.12 6.56 -10.78
CA MET A 580 -13.40 7.11 -10.31
C MET A 580 -14.50 6.94 -11.38
N LYS A 581 -14.21 7.29 -12.64
CA LYS A 581 -15.16 7.09 -13.75
C LYS A 581 -15.53 5.62 -13.95
N LEU A 582 -14.56 4.71 -13.81
CA LEU A 582 -14.80 3.27 -13.88
C LEU A 582 -15.68 2.77 -12.72
N CYS A 583 -15.53 3.34 -11.53
CA CYS A 583 -16.43 3.09 -10.41
C CYS A 583 -17.85 3.59 -10.69
N TRP A 584 -17.98 4.68 -11.45
CA TRP A 584 -19.26 5.27 -11.86
C TRP A 584 -19.81 4.74 -13.20
N THR A 585 -19.41 3.52 -13.61
CA THR A 585 -20.04 2.81 -14.72
C THR A 585 -21.50 2.55 -14.38
N TYR A 586 -22.41 2.99 -15.27
CA TYR A 586 -23.85 2.95 -15.03
C TYR A 586 -24.35 1.50 -14.97
N ASN A 587 -24.04 0.71 -15.99
CA ASN A 587 -24.39 -0.70 -16.03
C ASN A 587 -23.63 -1.49 -14.95
N ILE A 588 -24.35 -2.27 -14.15
CA ILE A 588 -23.81 -2.99 -12.99
C ILE A 588 -22.87 -4.13 -13.40
N ASP A 589 -23.14 -4.77 -14.55
CA ASP A 589 -22.38 -5.90 -15.05
C ASP A 589 -20.99 -5.46 -15.55
N ASP A 590 -20.93 -4.26 -16.15
CA ASP A 590 -19.69 -3.64 -16.65
C ASP A 590 -18.88 -2.95 -15.53
N ARG A 591 -19.52 -2.67 -14.38
CA ARG A 591 -18.85 -2.04 -13.23
C ARG A 591 -17.90 -3.05 -12.58
N PRO A 592 -16.63 -2.70 -12.29
CA PRO A 592 -15.69 -3.63 -11.67
C PRO A 592 -16.11 -3.99 -10.23
N GLY A 593 -15.60 -5.12 -9.72
CA GLY A 593 -15.58 -5.43 -8.29
C GLY A 593 -14.37 -4.85 -7.57
N PHE A 594 -14.33 -4.96 -6.24
CA PHE A 594 -13.23 -4.41 -5.44
C PHE A 594 -11.89 -5.12 -5.66
N VAL A 595 -11.88 -6.39 -6.06
CA VAL A 595 -10.64 -7.09 -6.47
C VAL A 595 -9.91 -6.32 -7.58
N ALA A 596 -10.63 -5.87 -8.62
CA ALA A 596 -10.05 -5.12 -9.72
C ALA A 596 -9.72 -3.66 -9.34
N VAL A 597 -10.59 -3.02 -8.54
CA VAL A 597 -10.38 -1.65 -8.07
C VAL A 597 -9.14 -1.55 -7.18
N GLU A 598 -9.01 -2.43 -6.19
CA GLU A 598 -7.87 -2.47 -5.27
C GLU A 598 -6.56 -2.73 -6.02
N MET A 599 -6.55 -3.67 -6.96
CA MET A 599 -5.37 -3.96 -7.77
C MET A 599 -4.93 -2.77 -8.63
N ARG A 600 -5.86 -2.08 -9.31
CA ARG A 600 -5.56 -0.87 -10.09
C ARG A 600 -5.01 0.24 -9.22
N LEU A 601 -5.63 0.47 -8.05
CA LEU A 601 -5.20 1.50 -7.12
C LEU A 601 -3.84 1.17 -6.49
N ARG A 602 -3.59 -0.10 -6.14
CA ARG A 602 -2.28 -0.59 -5.67
C ARG A 602 -1.19 -0.36 -6.70
N ASN A 603 -1.46 -0.69 -7.97
CA ASN A 603 -0.51 -0.52 -9.05
C ASN A 603 -0.10 0.94 -9.21
N TYR A 604 -1.08 1.85 -9.23
CA TYR A 604 -0.82 3.29 -9.27
C TYR A 604 -0.06 3.77 -8.02
N TYR A 605 -0.53 3.38 -6.83
CA TYR A 605 0.08 3.76 -5.56
C TYR A 605 1.56 3.36 -5.49
N TYR A 606 1.90 2.13 -5.88
CA TYR A 606 3.28 1.66 -5.87
C TYR A 606 4.15 2.39 -6.90
N ASP A 607 3.58 2.77 -8.03
CA ASP A 607 4.30 3.45 -9.11
C ASP A 607 4.72 4.88 -8.75
N ILE A 608 3.91 5.56 -7.93
CA ILE A 608 4.17 6.95 -7.50
C ILE A 608 4.91 7.04 -6.15
N SER A 609 5.18 5.92 -5.49
CA SER A 609 5.58 5.93 -4.07
C SER A 609 7.08 5.87 -3.79
N HIS A 610 7.90 6.58 -4.57
CA HIS A 610 9.36 6.64 -4.39
C HIS A 610 9.86 7.80 -3.52
#